data_AF-A0A2B4SNB6-F1
#
_entry.id   AF-A0A2B4SNB6-F1
#
_cell.length_a   1.000
_cell.length_b   1.000
_cell.length_c   1.000
_cell.angle_alpha   90.00
_cell.angle_beta   90.00
_cell.angle_gamma   90.00
#
_symmetry.space_group_name_H-M   'P 1'
#
loop_
_entity.id
_entity.type
_entity.pdbx_description
1 polymer ?
#
loop_
_entity_poly.entity_id
_entity_poly.type
_entity_poly.pdbx_seq_one_letter_code
_entity_poly.pdbx_strand_id
1 'polypeptide(L)'
;MHVLYSVMEEALNQRNEDIPRKISERTLNEAIVLSGYYEKQRAILQQVSLQQCSALGEVRARNAIGDQEIQKANLKHPGLFVTLKRIYRKFSSRCRPDRNNVRSQMLHLEGVGLDTVRQVERSLMFYKHLPGVANTETLATFDVSAEAYTQTFNKIDEGLTDSQKEAAIADHPNGEAYNNYIDSQK
;
A
#
# COMPACT_ATOMS: atom_id res chain seq x y z
N MET A 1 18.63 -12.13 -11.03
CA MET A 1 19.94 -11.99 -10.35
C MET A 1 20.24 -13.19 -9.45
N HIS A 2 19.30 -13.70 -8.63
CA HIS A 2 19.54 -14.86 -7.76
C HIS A 2 19.92 -16.16 -8.51
N VAL A 3 19.30 -16.45 -9.65
CA VAL A 3 19.52 -17.72 -10.38
C VAL A 3 20.94 -17.82 -10.98
N LEU A 4 21.49 -16.70 -11.46
CA LEU A 4 22.85 -16.70 -12.03
C LEU A 4 23.90 -16.88 -10.94
N TYR A 5 23.69 -16.25 -9.78
CA TYR A 5 24.56 -16.38 -8.62
C TYR A 5 24.59 -17.82 -8.10
N SER A 6 23.43 -18.46 -7.95
CA SER A 6 23.34 -19.85 -7.50
C SER A 6 23.98 -20.84 -8.47
N VAL A 7 23.85 -20.62 -9.79
CA VAL A 7 24.49 -21.48 -10.80
C VAL A 7 26.02 -21.30 -10.81
N MET A 8 26.52 -20.08 -10.61
CA MET A 8 27.96 -19.84 -10.49
C MET A 8 28.53 -20.40 -9.18
N GLU A 9 27.76 -20.32 -8.09
CA GLU A 9 28.13 -20.84 -6.77
C GLU A 9 28.14 -22.38 -6.76
N GLU A 10 27.17 -23.04 -7.39
CA GLU A 10 27.20 -24.49 -7.62
C GLU A 10 28.38 -24.91 -8.50
N ALA A 11 28.67 -24.17 -9.57
CA ALA A 11 29.80 -24.48 -10.46
C ALA A 11 31.16 -24.30 -9.78
N LEU A 12 31.28 -23.36 -8.83
CA LEU A 12 32.48 -23.17 -8.01
C LEU A 12 32.62 -24.26 -6.96
N ASN A 13 31.51 -24.68 -6.33
CA ASN A 13 31.50 -25.70 -5.29
C ASN A 13 31.71 -27.13 -5.83
N GLN A 14 31.55 -27.37 -7.13
CA GLN A 14 31.79 -28.67 -7.78
C GLN A 14 33.23 -28.86 -8.28
N ARG A 15 34.13 -27.86 -8.19
CA ARG A 15 35.52 -28.00 -8.63
C ARG A 15 36.42 -28.55 -7.52
N ASN A 16 36.68 -29.86 -7.56
CA ASN A 16 37.69 -30.55 -6.73
C ASN A 16 39.09 -30.62 -7.40
N GLU A 17 39.35 -29.86 -8.45
CA GLU A 17 40.65 -29.86 -9.13
C GLU A 17 41.48 -28.61 -8.79
N ASP A 18 42.80 -28.82 -8.63
CA ASP A 18 43.81 -27.81 -8.36
C ASP A 18 43.59 -26.55 -9.21
N ILE A 19 43.40 -25.41 -8.54
CA ILE A 19 43.26 -24.12 -9.20
C ILE A 19 44.56 -23.85 -9.98
N PRO A 20 44.52 -23.76 -11.32
CA PRO A 20 45.73 -23.55 -12.10
C PRO A 20 46.35 -22.20 -11.74
N ARG A 21 47.64 -22.21 -11.35
CA ARG A 21 48.40 -21.00 -10.97
C ARG A 21 48.53 -19.97 -12.11
N LYS A 22 48.17 -20.33 -13.34
CA LYS A 22 48.22 -19.48 -14.54
C LYS A 22 46.96 -19.68 -15.38
N ILE A 23 46.35 -18.57 -15.79
CA ILE A 23 45.20 -18.54 -16.71
C ILE A 23 45.74 -18.56 -18.14
N SER A 24 45.17 -19.38 -19.03
CA SER A 24 45.55 -19.37 -20.44
C SER A 24 45.07 -18.09 -21.13
N GLU A 25 45.83 -17.57 -22.10
CA GLU A 25 45.43 -16.39 -22.88
C GLU A 25 44.07 -16.56 -23.55
N ARG A 26 43.77 -17.78 -24.00
CA ARG A 26 42.46 -18.13 -24.55
C ARG A 26 41.32 -17.94 -23.54
N THR A 27 41.49 -18.45 -22.32
CA THR A 27 40.50 -18.31 -21.24
C THR A 27 40.31 -16.85 -20.84
N LEU A 28 41.39 -16.06 -20.85
CA LEU A 28 41.31 -14.62 -20.59
C LEU A 28 40.50 -13.88 -21.68
N ASN A 29 40.74 -14.20 -22.95
CA ASN A 29 40.01 -13.59 -24.07
C ASN A 29 38.52 -13.97 -24.07
N GLU A 30 38.20 -15.23 -23.75
CA GLU A 30 36.81 -15.68 -23.58
C GLU A 30 36.10 -14.92 -22.44
N ALA A 31 36.79 -14.70 -21.31
CA ALA A 31 36.25 -13.92 -20.19
C ALA A 31 36.00 -12.44 -20.54
N ILE A 32 36.89 -11.81 -21.32
CA ILE A 32 36.72 -10.43 -21.79
C ILE A 32 35.50 -10.29 -22.69
N VAL A 33 35.32 -11.23 -23.64
CA VAL A 33 34.16 -11.26 -24.55
C VAL A 33 32.87 -11.43 -23.76
N LEU A 34 32.87 -12.33 -22.77
CA LEU A 34 31.73 -12.57 -21.89
C LEU A 34 31.38 -11.33 -21.05
N SER A 35 32.38 -10.64 -20.51
CA SER A 35 32.20 -9.38 -19.77
C SER A 35 31.53 -8.32 -20.65
N GLY A 36 32.03 -8.12 -21.88
CA GLY A 36 31.45 -7.18 -22.83
C GLY A 36 30.02 -7.52 -23.24
N TYR A 37 29.67 -8.81 -23.32
CA TYR A 37 28.29 -9.24 -23.56
C TYR A 37 27.37 -8.85 -22.40
N TYR A 38 27.77 -9.09 -21.15
CA TYR A 38 26.95 -8.75 -19.99
C TYR A 38 26.81 -7.24 -19.77
N GLU A 39 27.83 -6.44 -20.08
CA GLU A 39 27.73 -4.98 -20.06
C GLU A 39 26.70 -4.46 -21.08
N LYS A 40 26.70 -5.01 -22.29
CA LYS A 40 25.68 -4.69 -23.32
C LYS A 40 24.28 -5.08 -22.86
N GLN A 41 24.11 -6.28 -22.30
CA GLN A 41 22.80 -6.72 -21.77
C GLN A 41 22.33 -5.82 -20.63
N ARG A 42 23.22 -5.39 -19.74
CA ARG A 42 22.90 -4.44 -18.67
C ARG A 42 22.47 -3.08 -19.22
N ALA A 43 23.16 -2.56 -20.23
CA ALA A 43 22.80 -1.29 -20.87
C ALA A 43 21.42 -1.35 -21.55
N ILE A 44 21.11 -2.45 -22.24
CA ILE A 44 19.80 -2.70 -22.85
C ILE A 44 18.71 -2.75 -21.77
N LEU A 45 18.93 -3.50 -20.68
CA LEU A 45 17.99 -3.56 -19.57
C LEU A 45 17.73 -2.20 -18.92
N GLN A 46 18.78 -1.37 -18.78
CA GLN A 46 18.65 0.00 -18.27
C GLN A 46 17.80 0.88 -19.22
N GLN A 47 18.04 0.82 -20.52
CA GLN A 47 17.25 1.57 -21.51
C GLN A 47 15.78 1.14 -21.54
N VAL A 48 15.51 -0.17 -21.49
CA VAL A 48 14.14 -0.71 -21.42
C VAL A 48 13.44 -0.27 -20.13
N SER A 49 14.16 -0.25 -18.99
CA SER A 49 13.59 0.19 -17.72
C SER A 49 13.21 1.68 -17.73
N LEU A 50 14.03 2.53 -18.36
CA LEU A 50 13.76 3.96 -18.49
C LEU A 50 12.58 4.25 -19.41
N GLN A 51 12.47 3.54 -20.54
CA GLN A 51 11.33 3.64 -21.46
C GLN A 51 10.02 3.12 -20.85
N GLN A 52 10.09 2.06 -20.02
CA GLN A 52 8.94 1.61 -19.24
C GLN A 52 8.56 2.64 -18.17
N CYS A 53 9.51 3.28 -17.50
CA CYS A 53 9.22 4.30 -16.50
C CYS A 53 8.53 5.55 -17.08
N SER A 54 8.91 6.01 -18.28
CA SER A 54 8.25 7.15 -18.94
C SER A 54 6.83 6.82 -19.42
N ALA A 55 6.64 5.66 -20.06
CA ALA A 55 5.32 5.17 -20.46
C ALA A 55 4.42 4.88 -19.24
N LEU A 56 4.98 4.31 -18.17
CA LEU A 56 4.29 4.13 -16.89
C LEU A 56 3.97 5.46 -16.21
N GLY A 57 4.78 6.52 -16.40
CA GLY A 57 4.53 7.86 -15.88
C GLY A 57 3.29 8.49 -16.50
N GLU A 58 3.17 8.45 -17.84
CA GLU A 58 1.99 8.96 -18.56
C GLU A 58 0.73 8.11 -18.30
N VAL A 59 0.88 6.78 -18.22
CA VAL A 59 -0.23 5.86 -17.87
C VAL A 59 -0.64 6.02 -16.40
N ARG A 60 0.31 6.30 -15.49
CA ARG A 60 0.01 6.62 -14.07
C ARG A 60 -0.69 7.96 -13.93
N ALA A 61 -0.36 8.97 -14.72
CA ALA A 61 -1.05 10.25 -14.69
C ALA A 61 -2.51 10.12 -15.17
N ARG A 62 -2.77 9.30 -16.20
CA ARG A 62 -4.14 9.04 -16.69
C ARG A 62 -4.96 8.11 -15.79
N ASN A 63 -4.31 7.24 -15.00
CA ASN A 63 -4.96 6.32 -14.07
C ASN A 63 -4.69 6.70 -12.60
N ALA A 64 -4.33 7.95 -12.33
CA ALA A 64 -4.09 8.42 -10.97
C ALA A 64 -5.40 8.38 -10.21
N ILE A 65 -5.40 7.73 -9.04
CA ILE A 65 -6.57 7.71 -8.16
C ILE A 65 -6.83 9.12 -7.68
N GLY A 66 -8.04 9.61 -7.96
CA GLY A 66 -8.45 10.96 -7.57
C GLY A 66 -8.65 11.08 -6.07
N ASP A 67 -8.51 12.29 -5.54
CA ASP A 67 -8.68 12.55 -4.10
C ASP A 67 -10.07 12.14 -3.60
N GLN A 68 -11.11 12.41 -4.39
CA GLN A 68 -12.49 12.00 -4.09
C GLN A 68 -12.65 10.47 -4.03
N GLU A 69 -11.90 9.72 -4.84
CA GLU A 69 -11.93 8.25 -4.78
C GLU A 69 -11.28 7.73 -3.49
N ILE A 70 -10.20 8.37 -3.02
CA ILE A 70 -9.56 8.05 -1.74
C ILE A 70 -10.52 8.37 -0.59
N GLN A 71 -11.17 9.54 -0.63
CA GLN A 71 -12.15 9.95 0.38
C GLN A 71 -13.33 8.96 0.44
N LYS A 72 -13.90 8.61 -0.72
CA LYS A 72 -14.97 7.62 -0.84
C LYS A 72 -14.51 6.23 -0.35
N ALA A 73 -13.26 5.85 -0.61
CA ALA A 73 -12.71 4.59 -0.13
C ALA A 73 -12.58 4.55 1.40
N ASN A 74 -12.26 5.67 2.06
CA ASN A 74 -12.29 5.80 3.52
C ASN A 74 -13.71 5.62 4.05
N LEU A 75 -14.66 6.44 3.56
CA LEU A 75 -16.04 6.45 4.04
C LEU A 75 -16.75 5.10 3.83
N LYS A 76 -16.52 4.43 2.69
CA LYS A 76 -17.10 3.11 2.38
C LYS A 76 -16.31 1.92 2.91
N HIS A 77 -15.22 2.13 3.64
CA HIS A 77 -14.48 1.02 4.23
C HIS A 77 -15.31 0.31 5.33
N PRO A 78 -15.33 -1.03 5.41
CA PRO A 78 -16.04 -1.70 6.50
C PRO A 78 -15.54 -1.31 7.89
N GLY A 79 -16.45 -1.28 8.84
CA GLY A 79 -16.13 -1.06 10.24
C GLY A 79 -15.91 0.40 10.63
N LEU A 80 -15.58 0.55 11.91
CA LEU A 80 -15.71 1.80 12.65
C LEU A 80 -14.45 2.65 12.55
N PHE A 81 -13.33 2.00 12.28
CA PHE A 81 -12.06 2.65 12.06
C PHE A 81 -11.26 1.95 10.96
N VAL A 82 -10.42 2.72 10.29
CA VAL A 82 -9.53 2.21 9.25
C VAL A 82 -8.13 2.79 9.39
N THR A 83 -7.12 1.99 9.09
CA THR A 83 -5.74 2.47 9.03
C THR A 83 -5.42 2.99 7.63
N LEU A 84 -4.53 3.98 7.56
CA LEU A 84 -3.98 4.50 6.30
C LEU A 84 -3.46 3.36 5.40
N LYS A 85 -2.80 2.37 5.99
CA LYS A 85 -2.23 1.23 5.25
C LYS A 85 -3.29 0.42 4.52
N ARG A 86 -4.52 0.32 5.04
CA ARG A 86 -5.58 -0.46 4.42
C ARG A 86 -6.25 0.25 3.26
N ILE A 87 -6.45 1.56 3.39
CA ILE A 87 -6.92 2.38 2.27
C ILE A 87 -5.90 2.38 1.15
N TYR A 88 -4.63 2.62 1.48
CA TYR A 88 -3.52 2.51 0.53
C TYR A 88 -3.51 1.14 -0.19
N ARG A 89 -3.74 0.04 0.53
CA ARG A 89 -3.73 -1.32 -0.04
C ARG A 89 -4.95 -1.68 -0.89
N LYS A 90 -6.09 -0.99 -0.77
CA LYS A 90 -7.27 -1.21 -1.62
C LYS A 90 -6.99 -0.94 -3.10
N PHE A 91 -6.11 0.02 -3.36
CA PHE A 91 -5.76 0.37 -4.73
C PHE A 91 -4.71 -0.58 -5.30
N SER A 92 -4.84 -0.88 -6.60
CA SER A 92 -3.87 -1.66 -7.36
C SER A 92 -2.47 -1.06 -7.25
N SER A 93 -1.44 -1.89 -7.18
CA SER A 93 -0.04 -1.44 -7.09
C SER A 93 0.38 -0.53 -8.24
N ARG A 94 -0.30 -0.62 -9.40
CA ARG A 94 -0.02 0.20 -10.59
C ARG A 94 -0.51 1.65 -10.46
N CYS A 95 -1.60 1.87 -9.72
CA CYS A 95 -2.28 3.17 -9.59
C CYS A 95 -2.32 3.65 -8.13
N ARG A 96 -1.53 3.03 -7.25
CA ARG A 96 -1.67 3.24 -5.81
C ARG A 96 -1.31 4.68 -5.44
N PRO A 97 -2.17 5.41 -4.69
CA PRO A 97 -1.86 6.75 -4.24
C PRO A 97 -0.71 6.73 -3.24
N ASP A 98 0.03 7.84 -3.14
CA ASP A 98 1.06 7.97 -2.11
C ASP A 98 0.44 7.95 -0.70
N ARG A 99 1.19 7.44 0.27
CA ARG A 99 0.76 7.42 1.68
C ARG A 99 0.48 8.83 2.19
N ASN A 100 1.25 9.83 1.77
CA ASN A 100 1.01 11.20 2.17
C ASN A 100 -0.30 11.72 1.57
N ASN A 101 -0.63 11.37 0.32
CA ASN A 101 -1.92 11.75 -0.24
C ASN A 101 -3.08 11.12 0.55
N VAL A 102 -3.02 9.82 0.84
CA VAL A 102 -4.05 9.16 1.67
C VAL A 102 -4.18 9.83 3.04
N ARG A 103 -3.07 10.21 3.67
CA ARG A 103 -3.07 10.95 4.94
C ARG A 103 -3.76 12.31 4.81
N SER A 104 -3.43 13.09 3.79
CA SER A 104 -4.05 14.39 3.54
C SER A 104 -5.56 14.27 3.33
N GLN A 105 -6.01 13.23 2.62
CA GLN A 105 -7.44 12.99 2.42
C GLN A 105 -8.16 12.54 3.70
N MET A 106 -7.49 11.81 4.59
CA MET A 106 -8.04 11.51 5.93
C MET A 106 -8.21 12.79 6.76
N LEU A 107 -7.20 13.66 6.80
CA LEU A 107 -7.26 14.93 7.53
C LEU A 107 -8.29 15.91 6.93
N HIS A 108 -8.50 15.84 5.60
CA HIS A 108 -9.55 16.61 4.96
C HIS A 108 -10.94 16.18 5.44
N LEU A 109 -11.18 14.87 5.56
CA LEU A 109 -12.46 14.34 6.02
C LEU A 109 -12.72 14.66 7.52
N GLU A 110 -11.66 14.71 8.34
CA GLU A 110 -11.71 15.25 9.71
C GLU A 110 -12.13 16.73 9.71
N GLY A 111 -11.52 17.53 8.84
CA GLY A 111 -11.82 18.96 8.72
C GLY A 111 -13.26 19.28 8.29
N VAL A 112 -13.91 18.37 7.54
CA VAL A 112 -15.34 18.48 7.19
C VAL A 112 -16.27 17.82 8.23
N GLY A 113 -15.73 17.27 9.31
CA GLY A 113 -16.49 16.75 10.44
C GLY A 113 -17.10 15.36 10.24
N LEU A 114 -16.53 14.53 9.37
CA LEU A 114 -17.01 13.15 9.13
C LEU A 114 -16.26 12.09 9.96
N ASP A 115 -15.13 12.45 10.54
CA ASP A 115 -14.28 11.55 11.32
C ASP A 115 -13.36 12.29 12.28
N THR A 116 -12.58 11.51 13.01
CA THR A 116 -11.44 11.97 13.80
C THR A 116 -10.21 11.15 13.43
N VAL A 117 -9.08 11.81 13.20
CA VAL A 117 -7.82 11.14 12.88
C VAL A 117 -6.94 11.12 14.12
N ARG A 118 -6.53 9.93 14.56
CA ARG A 118 -5.67 9.77 15.74
C ARG A 118 -4.50 8.86 15.43
N GLN A 119 -3.34 9.19 15.99
CA GLN A 119 -2.20 8.28 15.99
C GLN A 119 -2.32 7.33 17.18
N VAL A 120 -2.44 6.03 16.89
CA VAL A 120 -2.48 4.95 17.86
C VAL A 120 -1.25 4.09 17.63
N GLU A 121 -0.38 4.04 18.64
CA GLU A 121 0.95 3.44 18.54
C GLU A 121 1.74 3.96 17.30
N ARG A 122 2.05 3.08 16.35
CA ARG A 122 2.77 3.36 15.10
C ARG A 122 1.85 3.56 13.90
N SER A 123 0.53 3.54 14.11
CA SER A 123 -0.47 3.57 13.05
C SER A 123 -1.33 4.82 13.13
N LEU A 124 -1.55 5.46 11.98
CA LEU A 124 -2.57 6.49 11.86
C LEU A 124 -3.92 5.81 11.63
N MET A 125 -4.84 6.03 12.57
CA MET A 125 -6.20 5.51 12.59
C MET A 125 -7.17 6.63 12.20
N PHE A 126 -8.14 6.27 11.40
CA PHE A 126 -9.26 7.10 10.98
C PHE A 126 -10.51 6.56 11.67
N TYR A 127 -11.08 7.33 12.59
CA TYR A 127 -12.25 6.98 13.39
C TYR A 127 -13.49 7.62 12.81
N LYS A 128 -14.37 6.81 12.24
CA LYS A 128 -15.61 7.28 11.61
C LYS A 128 -16.58 7.79 12.66
N HIS A 129 -17.27 8.88 12.36
CA HIS A 129 -18.40 9.31 13.17
C HIS A 129 -19.56 8.32 13.09
N LEU A 130 -20.31 8.22 14.19
CA LEU A 130 -21.50 7.37 14.27
C LEU A 130 -22.51 7.80 13.19
N PRO A 131 -23.26 6.86 12.59
CA PRO A 131 -24.22 7.19 11.55
C PRO A 131 -25.29 8.23 11.95
N GLY A 132 -25.69 8.27 13.22
CA GLY A 132 -26.63 9.26 13.73
C GLY A 132 -26.04 10.67 13.95
N VAL A 133 -24.71 10.80 13.93
CA VAL A 133 -24.00 12.07 14.12
C VAL A 133 -23.41 12.58 12.80
N ALA A 134 -23.15 11.68 11.84
CA ALA A 134 -22.59 12.03 10.54
C ALA A 134 -23.54 12.93 9.74
N ASN A 135 -23.02 14.06 9.26
CA ASN A 135 -23.80 14.99 8.44
C ASN A 135 -24.10 14.38 7.06
N THR A 136 -25.39 14.21 6.76
CA THR A 136 -25.88 13.60 5.52
C THR A 136 -25.60 14.44 4.27
N GLU A 137 -25.60 15.78 4.38
CA GLU A 137 -25.25 16.69 3.28
C GLU A 137 -23.77 16.58 2.94
N THR A 138 -22.92 16.48 3.97
CA THR A 138 -21.48 16.30 3.80
C THR A 138 -21.17 14.94 3.17
N LEU A 139 -21.86 13.86 3.58
CA LEU A 139 -21.74 12.55 2.95
C LEU A 139 -22.16 12.55 1.47
N ALA A 140 -23.24 13.27 1.14
CA ALA A 140 -23.72 13.39 -0.23
C ALA A 140 -22.71 14.07 -1.17
N THR A 141 -21.91 15.01 -0.65
CA THR A 141 -20.81 15.66 -1.40
C THR A 141 -19.77 14.64 -1.90
N PHE A 142 -19.66 13.47 -1.25
CA PHE A 142 -18.74 12.40 -1.61
C PHE A 142 -19.41 11.20 -2.31
N ASP A 143 -20.65 11.37 -2.80
CA ASP A 143 -21.47 10.30 -3.39
C ASP A 143 -21.64 9.08 -2.46
N VAL A 144 -21.89 9.35 -1.17
CA VAL A 144 -22.20 8.35 -0.15
C VAL A 144 -23.57 8.66 0.42
N SER A 145 -24.54 7.74 0.26
CA SER A 145 -25.82 7.87 0.95
C SER A 145 -25.67 7.52 2.43
N ALA A 146 -26.50 8.11 3.29
CA ALA A 146 -26.51 7.82 4.72
C ALA A 146 -26.75 6.32 5.02
N GLU A 147 -27.62 5.69 4.22
CA GLU A 147 -27.89 4.25 4.29
C GLU A 147 -26.65 3.41 3.96
N ALA A 148 -25.96 3.73 2.85
CA ALA A 148 -24.74 3.02 2.46
C ALA A 148 -23.63 3.21 3.50
N TYR A 149 -23.51 4.42 4.05
CA TYR A 149 -22.58 4.71 5.14
C TYR A 149 -22.86 3.84 6.36
N THR A 150 -24.11 3.83 6.84
CA THR A 150 -24.56 3.05 8.00
C THR A 150 -24.31 1.56 7.79
N GLN A 151 -24.66 1.03 6.62
CA GLN A 151 -24.42 -0.38 6.29
C GLN A 151 -22.93 -0.71 6.29
N THR A 152 -22.07 0.17 5.76
CA THR A 152 -20.62 -0.07 5.79
C THR A 152 -20.02 0.06 7.19
N PHE A 153 -20.53 0.98 7.99
CA PHE A 153 -20.11 1.19 9.38
C PHE A 153 -20.37 -0.06 10.23
N ASN A 154 -21.54 -0.69 10.06
CA ASN A 154 -21.95 -1.87 10.82
C ASN A 154 -21.35 -3.18 10.30
N LYS A 155 -20.63 -3.17 9.16
CA LYS A 155 -19.98 -4.38 8.64
C LYS A 155 -18.75 -4.73 9.48
N ILE A 156 -18.62 -6.01 9.81
CA ILE A 156 -17.43 -6.55 10.45
C ILE A 156 -16.24 -6.37 9.50
N ASP A 157 -15.14 -5.90 10.07
CA ASP A 157 -13.89 -5.81 9.35
C ASP A 157 -12.93 -6.95 9.74
N GLU A 158 -12.81 -7.92 8.85
CA GLU A 158 -11.95 -9.11 9.00
C GLU A 158 -10.46 -8.80 8.77
N GLY A 159 -10.12 -7.63 8.21
CA GLY A 159 -8.75 -7.28 7.86
C GLY A 159 -7.91 -6.73 9.00
N LEU A 160 -8.43 -6.70 10.23
CA LEU A 160 -7.70 -6.37 11.46
C LEU A 160 -7.65 -7.57 12.40
N THR A 161 -6.51 -7.76 13.03
CA THR A 161 -6.36 -8.70 14.15
C THR A 161 -7.15 -8.20 15.36
N ASP A 162 -7.55 -9.11 16.25
CA ASP A 162 -8.34 -8.75 17.43
C ASP A 162 -7.58 -7.79 18.35
N SER A 163 -6.27 -7.98 18.54
CA SER A 163 -5.42 -7.04 19.27
C SER A 163 -5.43 -5.62 18.69
N GLN A 164 -5.44 -5.47 17.35
CA GLN A 164 -5.55 -4.15 16.71
C GLN A 164 -6.93 -3.52 16.91
N LYS A 165 -7.99 -4.35 16.97
CA LYS A 165 -9.34 -3.86 17.22
C LYS A 165 -9.48 -3.39 18.65
N GLU A 166 -9.00 -4.18 19.62
CA GLU A 166 -9.00 -3.83 21.04
C GLU A 166 -8.23 -2.54 21.30
N ALA A 167 -7.01 -2.39 20.78
CA ALA A 167 -6.23 -1.17 20.92
C ALA A 167 -6.94 0.06 20.32
N ALA A 168 -7.55 -0.09 19.15
CA ALA A 168 -8.27 1.01 18.51
C ALA A 168 -9.55 1.39 19.27
N ILE A 169 -10.25 0.43 19.87
CA ILE A 169 -11.44 0.67 20.71
C ILE A 169 -11.03 1.35 22.02
N ALA A 170 -9.95 0.90 22.67
CA ALA A 170 -9.43 1.51 23.89
C ALA A 170 -9.03 2.97 23.69
N ASP A 171 -8.42 3.29 22.54
CA ASP A 171 -8.02 4.65 22.17
C ASP A 171 -9.11 5.43 21.40
N HIS A 172 -10.34 4.93 21.35
CA HIS A 172 -11.41 5.58 20.60
C HIS A 172 -11.75 6.95 21.21
N PRO A 173 -11.73 8.06 20.42
CA PRO A 173 -11.91 9.41 20.96
C PRO A 173 -13.27 9.62 21.66
N ASN A 174 -14.30 8.91 21.19
CA ASN A 174 -15.65 8.90 21.77
C ASN A 174 -16.11 7.49 22.18
N GLY A 175 -15.29 6.79 22.97
CA GLY A 175 -15.51 5.37 23.32
C GLY A 175 -16.86 5.08 23.99
N GLU A 176 -17.37 5.95 24.85
CA GLU A 176 -18.68 5.76 25.51
C GLU A 176 -19.84 5.79 24.52
N ALA A 177 -19.90 6.82 23.66
CA ALA A 177 -20.93 6.95 22.64
C ALA A 177 -20.91 5.76 21.66
N TYR A 178 -19.71 5.25 21.36
CA TYR A 178 -19.52 4.06 20.56
C TYR A 178 -20.09 2.80 21.24
N ASN A 179 -19.76 2.56 22.51
CA ASN A 179 -20.24 1.38 23.24
C ASN A 179 -21.76 1.39 23.32
N ASN A 180 -22.35 2.54 23.62
CA ASN A 180 -23.81 2.73 23.64
C ASN A 180 -24.44 2.41 22.28
N TYR A 181 -23.82 2.84 21.17
CA TYR A 181 -24.31 2.53 19.83
C TYR A 181 -24.26 1.03 19.55
N ILE A 182 -23.15 0.36 19.85
CA ILE A 182 -23.00 -1.08 19.62
C ILE A 182 -24.00 -1.88 20.46
N ASP A 183 -24.21 -1.50 21.71
CA ASP A 183 -25.20 -2.16 22.57
C ASP A 183 -26.64 -1.88 22.10
N SER A 184 -26.91 -0.75 21.46
CA SER A 184 -28.23 -0.47 20.85
C SER A 184 -28.51 -1.27 19.56
N GLN A 185 -27.50 -1.93 18.98
CA GLN A 185 -27.65 -2.77 17.79
C GLN A 185 -27.81 -4.28 18.12
N LYS A 186 -27.69 -4.67 19.40
CA LYS A 186 -27.90 -6.05 19.89
C LYS A 186 -29.37 -6.29 20.22
#